data_AF-A0A2H9SEE9-F1
#
_entry.id   AF-A0A2H9SEE9-F1
#
_cell.length_a   1.000
_cell.length_b   1.000
_cell.length_c   1.000
_cell.angle_alpha   90.00
_cell.angle_beta   90.00
_cell.angle_gamma   90.00
#
_symmetry.space_group_name_H-M   'P 1'
#
loop_
_entity.id
_entity.type
_entity.pdbx_description
1 polymer ?
#
loop_
_entity_poly.entity_id
_entity_poly.type
_entity_poly.pdbx_seq_one_letter_code
_entity_poly.pdbx_strand_id
1 'polypeptide(L)'
;MKMRGFILMTVMLMMSVLSLLVLANIRLFTLSLKRHYQWHRYEETTAQLEHATTILAKQFVFHPSKSCLISVKKVQDLKTAILHAGCVFDTKYRYGITDLGSLACVKSSHSQDAISTHHWLLSVMDTHEKQRMIQVRIATPGPQEFCPDTDISVIHPGVLTWRYL
;
A
#
# COMPACT_ATOMS: atom_id res chain seq x y z
N MET A 1 -8.51 24.02 -67.28
CA MET A 1 -8.14 24.67 -65.99
C MET A 1 -8.74 24.02 -64.74
N LYS A 2 -9.93 23.39 -64.78
CA LYS A 2 -10.58 22.77 -63.59
C LYS A 2 -9.77 21.67 -62.88
N MET A 3 -8.99 20.85 -63.59
CA MET A 3 -8.21 19.76 -62.99
C MET A 3 -7.02 20.23 -62.13
N ARG A 4 -6.38 21.37 -62.46
CA ARG A 4 -5.21 21.86 -61.70
C ARG A 4 -5.59 22.34 -60.28
N GLY A 5 -6.76 22.98 -60.14
CA GLY A 5 -7.28 23.40 -58.83
C GLY A 5 -7.67 22.21 -57.95
N PHE A 6 -8.23 21.16 -58.55
CA PHE A 6 -8.58 19.93 -57.84
C PHE A 6 -7.34 19.21 -57.27
N ILE A 7 -6.26 19.12 -58.05
CA ILE A 7 -4.99 18.52 -57.61
C ILE A 7 -4.37 19.31 -56.44
N LEU A 8 -4.40 20.65 -56.51
CA LEU A 8 -3.88 21.48 -55.42
C LEU A 8 -4.68 21.27 -54.12
N MET A 9 -6.01 21.21 -54.24
CA MET A 9 -6.91 21.02 -53.09
C MET A 9 -6.70 19.65 -52.42
N THR A 10 -6.55 18.58 -53.20
CA THR A 10 -6.31 17.24 -52.65
C THR A 10 -4.95 17.15 -51.97
N VAL A 11 -3.90 17.78 -52.53
CA VAL A 11 -2.58 17.83 -51.89
C VAL A 11 -2.63 18.62 -50.59
N MET A 12 -3.29 19.78 -50.55
CA MET A 12 -3.48 20.54 -49.30
C MET A 12 -4.25 19.73 -48.25
N LEU A 13 -5.30 19.01 -48.66
CA LEU A 13 -6.06 18.15 -47.77
C LEU A 13 -5.18 17.02 -47.22
N MET A 14 -4.42 16.33 -48.06
CA MET A 14 -3.50 15.28 -47.62
C MET A 14 -2.44 15.82 -46.65
N MET A 15 -1.84 16.97 -46.96
CA MET A 15 -0.87 17.61 -46.06
C MET A 15 -1.48 18.00 -44.72
N SER A 16 -2.73 18.47 -44.71
CA SER A 16 -3.45 18.78 -43.47
C SER A 16 -3.71 17.53 -42.62
N VAL A 17 -4.13 16.42 -43.25
CA VAL A 17 -4.37 15.13 -42.58
C VAL A 17 -3.07 14.57 -42.02
N LEU A 18 -1.97 14.62 -42.80
CA LEU A 18 -0.65 14.20 -42.33
C LEU A 18 -0.18 15.05 -41.13
N SER A 19 -0.37 16.36 -41.19
CA SER A 19 0.01 17.26 -40.09
C SER A 19 -0.80 16.97 -38.82
N LEU A 20 -2.11 16.76 -38.94
CA LEU A 20 -2.98 16.36 -37.84
C LEU A 20 -2.57 15.00 -37.26
N LEU A 21 -2.23 14.04 -38.13
CA LEU A 21 -1.77 12.73 -37.71
C LEU A 21 -0.46 12.82 -36.92
N VAL A 22 0.50 13.63 -37.38
CA VAL A 22 1.76 13.87 -36.66
C VAL A 22 1.49 14.51 -35.29
N LEU A 23 0.64 15.53 -35.22
CA LEU A 23 0.24 16.16 -33.96
C LEU A 23 -0.40 15.17 -32.99
N ALA A 24 -1.31 14.32 -33.49
CA ALA A 24 -1.97 13.29 -32.68
C ALA A 24 -0.95 12.28 -32.10
N ASN A 25 0.01 11.85 -32.91
CA ASN A 25 1.06 10.92 -32.47
C ASN A 25 1.98 11.54 -31.41
N ILE A 26 2.38 12.81 -31.58
CA ILE A 26 3.20 13.52 -30.58
C ILE A 26 2.44 13.64 -29.24
N ARG A 27 1.14 13.93 -29.30
CA ARG A 27 0.28 14.00 -28.10
C ARG A 27 0.19 12.64 -27.40
N LEU A 28 -0.02 11.57 -28.16
CA LEU A 28 -0.09 10.21 -27.62
C LEU A 28 1.24 9.80 -26.98
N PHE A 29 2.37 10.09 -27.64
CA PHE A 29 3.69 9.82 -27.12
C PHE A 29 3.96 10.56 -25.80
N THR A 30 3.61 11.85 -25.74
CA THR A 30 3.77 12.67 -24.53
C THR A 30 2.91 12.16 -23.38
N LEU A 31 1.67 11.74 -23.68
CA LEU A 31 0.79 11.14 -22.68
C LEU A 31 1.37 9.82 -22.15
N SER A 32 1.91 8.98 -23.04
CA SER A 32 2.55 7.72 -22.68
C SER A 32 3.76 7.94 -21.76
N LEU A 33 4.64 8.88 -22.11
CA LEU A 33 5.78 9.26 -21.27
C LEU A 33 5.32 9.73 -19.89
N LYS A 34 4.32 10.63 -19.82
CA LYS A 34 3.80 11.13 -18.55
C LYS A 34 3.26 9.99 -17.68
N ARG A 35 2.51 9.06 -18.27
CA ARG A 35 2.01 7.87 -17.58
C ARG A 35 3.17 7.03 -17.04
N HIS A 36 4.20 6.81 -17.84
CA HIS A 36 5.37 6.03 -17.44
C HIS A 36 6.11 6.68 -16.26
N TYR A 37 6.33 8.00 -16.29
CA TYR A 37 6.94 8.73 -15.17
C TYR A 37 6.09 8.66 -13.90
N GLN A 38 4.77 8.81 -14.02
CA GLN A 38 3.87 8.68 -12.88
C GLN A 38 3.89 7.27 -12.28
N TRP A 39 3.93 6.25 -13.13
CA TRP A 39 4.05 4.86 -12.72
C TRP A 39 5.36 4.61 -11.96
N HIS A 40 6.50 5.02 -12.53
CA HIS A 40 7.80 4.84 -11.89
C HIS A 40 7.86 5.52 -10.53
N ARG A 41 7.35 6.75 -10.42
CA ARG A 41 7.28 7.47 -9.15
C ARG A 41 6.38 6.76 -8.14
N TYR A 42 5.25 6.20 -8.59
CA TYR A 42 4.35 5.42 -7.75
C TYR A 42 5.03 4.17 -7.19
N GLU A 43 5.75 3.41 -8.03
CA GLU A 43 6.48 2.22 -7.58
C GLU A 43 7.59 2.58 -6.58
N GLU A 44 8.41 3.58 -6.89
CA GLU A 44 9.55 3.96 -6.05
C GLU A 44 9.11 4.35 -4.63
N THR A 45 8.09 5.19 -4.54
CA THR A 45 7.53 5.63 -3.25
C THR A 45 6.83 4.50 -2.49
N THR A 46 6.14 3.60 -3.19
CA THR A 46 5.50 2.43 -2.57
C THR A 46 6.55 1.48 -2.01
N ALA A 47 7.62 1.21 -2.77
CA ALA A 47 8.75 0.41 -2.33
C ALA A 47 9.45 1.02 -1.11
N GLN A 48 9.62 2.34 -1.06
CA GLN A 48 10.16 3.02 0.12
C GLN A 48 9.26 2.86 1.36
N LEU A 49 7.94 2.99 1.18
CA LEU A 49 6.97 2.81 2.25
C LEU A 49 6.92 1.35 2.73
N GLU A 50 7.01 0.38 1.81
CA GLU A 50 7.13 -1.04 2.13
C GLU A 50 8.40 -1.36 2.90
N HIS A 51 9.52 -0.76 2.50
CA HIS A 51 10.79 -0.93 3.19
C HIS A 51 10.71 -0.42 4.63
N ALA A 52 10.20 0.79 4.83
CA ALA A 52 9.98 1.36 6.16
C ALA A 52 9.05 0.49 7.01
N THR A 53 7.95 0.02 6.40
CA THR A 53 6.97 -0.85 7.07
C THR A 53 7.57 -2.21 7.44
N THR A 54 8.43 -2.77 6.59
CA THR A 54 9.14 -4.03 6.86
C THR A 54 10.06 -3.90 8.07
N ILE A 55 10.80 -2.80 8.16
CA ILE A 55 11.70 -2.54 9.30
C ILE A 55 10.88 -2.44 10.59
N LEU A 56 9.81 -1.64 10.58
CA LEU A 56 8.90 -1.48 11.71
C LEU A 56 8.25 -2.81 12.11
N ALA A 57 7.76 -3.59 11.15
CA ALA A 57 7.14 -4.88 11.41
C ALA A 57 8.12 -5.87 12.03
N LYS A 58 9.36 -5.94 11.53
CA LYS A 58 10.42 -6.77 12.13
C LYS A 58 10.71 -6.33 13.56
N GLN A 59 10.93 -5.04 13.79
CA GLN A 59 11.18 -4.51 15.13
C GLN A 59 10.03 -4.85 16.09
N PHE A 60 8.79 -4.70 15.65
CA PHE A 60 7.61 -5.02 16.44
C PHE A 60 7.47 -6.51 16.76
N VAL A 61 7.78 -7.40 15.81
CA VAL A 61 7.75 -8.85 16.02
C VAL A 61 8.76 -9.27 17.10
N PHE A 62 9.96 -8.69 17.11
CA PHE A 62 10.98 -9.00 18.11
C PHE A 62 10.73 -8.31 19.46
N HIS A 63 10.21 -7.09 19.45
CA HIS A 63 9.96 -6.29 20.64
C HIS A 63 8.58 -5.64 20.54
N PRO A 64 7.51 -6.38 20.87
CA PRO A 64 6.15 -5.85 20.83
C PRO A 64 5.99 -4.79 21.92
N SER A 65 6.11 -3.53 21.52
CA SER A 65 5.88 -2.40 22.41
C SER A 65 4.44 -1.93 22.29
N LYS A 66 3.80 -1.67 23.45
CA LYS A 66 2.49 -1.01 23.52
C LYS A 66 2.58 0.51 23.29
N SER A 67 3.78 1.05 23.04
CA SER A 67 3.93 2.42 22.57
C SER A 67 3.25 2.57 21.21
N CYS A 68 2.62 3.72 20.95
CA CYS A 68 1.99 4.03 19.66
C CYS A 68 0.69 3.25 19.35
N LEU A 69 0.02 2.75 20.40
CA LEU A 69 -1.30 2.16 20.27
C LEU A 69 -2.32 3.22 19.86
N ILE A 70 -3.06 2.93 18.78
CA ILE A 70 -4.16 3.74 18.29
C ILE A 70 -5.43 2.88 18.30
N SER A 71 -6.53 3.48 18.74
CA SER A 71 -7.85 2.85 18.67
C SER A 71 -8.64 3.50 17.53
N VAL A 72 -8.86 2.75 16.46
CA VAL A 72 -9.53 3.26 15.26
C VAL A 72 -10.60 2.26 14.85
N LYS A 73 -11.86 2.71 14.84
CA LYS A 73 -13.00 1.88 14.41
C LYS A 73 -13.24 1.94 12.90
N LYS A 74 -12.89 3.06 12.25
CA LYS A 74 -13.11 3.30 10.82
C LYS A 74 -11.82 3.68 10.12
N VAL A 75 -11.58 3.09 8.94
CA VAL A 75 -10.38 3.36 8.13
C VAL A 75 -10.24 4.85 7.77
N GLN A 76 -11.35 5.58 7.59
CA GLN A 76 -11.29 7.02 7.28
C GLN A 76 -10.61 7.84 8.39
N ASP A 77 -10.75 7.41 9.64
CA ASP A 77 -10.21 8.10 10.82
C ASP A 77 -8.77 7.66 11.14
N LEU A 78 -8.24 6.68 10.41
CA LEU A 78 -6.90 6.14 10.66
C LEU A 78 -5.81 7.18 10.45
N LYS A 79 -5.93 7.98 9.40
CA LYS A 79 -4.98 9.04 9.09
C LYS A 79 -4.92 10.08 10.20
N THR A 80 -6.07 10.55 10.67
CA THR A 80 -6.13 11.54 11.76
C THR A 80 -5.60 10.92 13.05
N ALA A 81 -5.94 9.67 13.36
CA ALA A 81 -5.41 8.97 14.53
C ALA A 81 -3.88 8.85 14.50
N ILE A 82 -3.27 8.48 13.37
CA ILE A 82 -1.80 8.39 13.24
C ILE A 82 -1.13 9.77 13.39
N LEU A 83 -1.76 10.84 12.88
CA LEU A 83 -1.22 12.18 13.02
C LEU A 83 -1.22 12.69 14.47
N HIS A 84 -2.26 12.36 15.25
CA HIS A 84 -2.41 12.87 16.62
C HIS A 84 -1.78 11.97 17.67
N ALA A 85 -1.96 10.64 17.55
CA ALA A 85 -1.58 9.65 18.56
C ALA A 85 -0.54 8.64 18.05
N GLY A 86 -0.23 8.66 16.75
CA GLY A 86 0.81 7.82 16.17
C GLY A 86 2.22 8.34 16.46
N CYS A 87 3.19 7.44 16.34
CA CYS A 87 4.60 7.72 16.53
C CYS A 87 5.29 8.10 15.24
N VAL A 88 6.46 8.72 15.39
CA VAL A 88 7.37 9.06 14.30
C VAL A 88 8.40 7.94 14.19
N PHE A 89 8.57 7.37 13.00
CA PHE A 89 9.64 6.41 12.71
C PHE A 89 10.85 7.10 12.08
N ASP A 90 10.58 8.01 11.16
CA ASP A 90 11.55 8.86 10.48
C ASP A 90 10.88 10.21 10.16
N THR A 91 11.62 11.22 9.69
CA THR A 91 11.06 12.54 9.33
C THR A 91 9.90 12.44 8.34
N LYS A 92 9.93 11.39 7.49
CA LYS A 92 8.95 11.14 6.43
C LYS A 92 7.80 10.20 6.84
N TYR A 93 7.95 9.41 7.92
CA TYR A 93 6.98 8.35 8.22
C TYR A 93 6.45 8.41 9.64
N ARG A 94 5.12 8.28 9.75
CA ARG A 94 4.44 8.05 11.03
C ARG A 94 3.71 6.73 11.02
N TYR A 95 3.57 6.13 12.19
CA TYR A 95 2.91 4.84 12.33
C TYR A 95 2.04 4.77 13.58
N GLY A 96 1.08 3.87 13.55
CA GLY A 96 0.27 3.52 14.71
C GLY A 96 -0.06 2.03 14.69
N ILE A 97 -0.33 1.49 15.87
CA ILE A 97 -0.56 0.07 16.08
C ILE A 97 -1.96 -0.11 16.64
N THR A 98 -2.77 -0.96 16.00
CA THR A 98 -4.06 -1.36 16.54
C THR A 98 -3.97 -2.78 17.06
N ASP A 99 -4.41 -2.98 18.30
CA ASP A 99 -4.57 -4.29 18.90
C ASP A 99 -5.86 -4.94 18.37
N LEU A 100 -5.75 -6.14 17.79
CA LEU A 100 -6.89 -6.93 17.31
C LEU A 100 -7.26 -8.07 18.29
N GLY A 101 -6.47 -8.27 19.34
CA GLY A 101 -6.67 -9.28 20.37
C GLY A 101 -6.16 -10.68 20.02
N SER A 102 -6.38 -11.60 20.95
CA SER A 102 -6.11 -13.03 20.81
C SER A 102 -7.16 -13.72 19.93
N LEU A 103 -6.72 -14.69 19.14
CA LEU A 103 -7.54 -15.60 18.36
C LEU A 103 -7.26 -17.04 18.79
N ALA A 104 -8.13 -17.58 19.65
CA ALA A 104 -7.98 -18.90 20.26
C ALA A 104 -7.88 -20.07 19.26
N CYS A 105 -8.62 -19.99 18.15
CA CYS A 105 -8.71 -21.02 17.11
C CYS A 105 -7.61 -20.92 16.03
N VAL A 106 -6.76 -19.89 16.11
CA VAL A 106 -5.61 -19.73 15.23
C VAL A 106 -4.34 -20.01 16.05
N LYS A 107 -3.70 -21.13 15.78
CA LYS A 107 -2.56 -21.63 16.55
C LYS A 107 -1.24 -21.30 15.89
N SER A 108 -0.22 -21.04 16.72
CA SER A 108 1.15 -20.87 16.27
C SER A 108 1.80 -22.22 15.98
N SER A 109 2.52 -22.32 14.86
CA SER A 109 3.31 -23.50 14.53
C SER A 109 4.67 -23.58 15.25
N HIS A 110 5.08 -22.54 16.01
CA HIS A 110 6.47 -22.36 16.46
C HIS A 110 6.74 -22.94 17.86
N SER A 111 5.71 -23.34 18.59
CA SER A 111 5.81 -23.91 19.93
C SER A 111 5.32 -25.36 19.93
N GLN A 112 5.99 -26.21 20.71
CA GLN A 112 5.57 -27.61 20.90
C GLN A 112 4.16 -27.71 21.49
N ASP A 113 3.72 -26.68 22.21
CA ASP A 113 2.34 -26.48 22.63
C ASP A 113 1.63 -25.56 21.65
N ALA A 114 0.50 -25.98 21.06
CA ALA A 114 -0.30 -25.14 20.17
C ALA A 114 -0.94 -23.96 20.95
N ILE A 115 -0.19 -22.87 21.10
CA ILE A 115 -0.65 -21.62 21.70
C ILE A 115 -1.46 -20.79 20.70
N SER A 116 -2.40 -20.02 21.21
CA SER A 116 -3.18 -19.09 20.39
C SER A 116 -2.28 -18.03 19.77
N THR A 117 -2.82 -17.27 18.84
CA THR A 117 -2.10 -16.15 18.22
C THR A 117 -2.74 -14.83 18.62
N HIS A 118 -1.91 -13.84 18.89
CA HIS A 118 -2.34 -12.48 19.17
C HIS A 118 -2.08 -11.61 17.94
N HIS A 119 -3.10 -10.91 17.47
CA HIS A 119 -3.02 -10.18 16.21
C HIS A 119 -2.92 -8.68 16.42
N TRP A 120 -2.14 -8.06 15.55
CA TRP A 120 -1.86 -6.63 15.55
C TRP A 120 -2.01 -6.09 14.14
N LEU A 121 -2.36 -4.82 14.03
CA LEU A 121 -2.43 -4.10 12.77
C LEU A 121 -1.49 -2.89 12.84
N LEU A 122 -0.33 -2.99 12.20
CA LEU A 122 0.60 -1.90 12.04
C LEU A 122 0.16 -1.06 10.85
N SER A 123 -0.06 0.25 11.05
CA SER A 123 -0.40 1.19 9.98
C SER A 123 0.71 2.23 9.85
N VAL A 124 1.28 2.38 8.66
CA VAL A 124 2.40 3.28 8.36
C VAL A 124 1.99 4.24 7.25
N MET A 125 2.26 5.53 7.46
CA MET A 125 1.84 6.60 6.59
C MET A 125 3.01 7.51 6.23
N ASP A 126 3.07 7.90 4.97
CA ASP A 126 3.97 8.96 4.49
C ASP A 126 3.39 10.35 4.84
N THR A 127 4.16 11.16 5.58
CA THR A 127 3.74 12.51 6.00
C THR A 127 3.85 13.54 4.89
N HIS A 128 4.71 13.32 3.90
CA HIS A 128 4.87 14.18 2.73
C HIS A 128 3.81 13.86 1.69
N GLU A 129 3.58 12.59 1.42
CA GLU A 129 2.54 12.10 0.51
C GLU A 129 1.36 11.51 1.29
N LYS A 130 0.65 12.40 2.02
CA LYS A 130 -0.42 12.11 3.00
C LYS A 130 -1.61 11.23 2.54
N GLN A 131 -1.61 10.76 1.30
CA GLN A 131 -2.59 9.81 0.79
C GLN A 131 -2.06 8.38 0.72
N ARG A 132 -0.75 8.16 0.94
CA ARG A 132 -0.15 6.82 0.88
C ARG A 132 0.00 6.24 2.26
N MET A 133 -0.66 5.12 2.47
CA MET A 133 -0.59 4.37 3.72
C MET A 133 -0.54 2.89 3.42
N ILE A 134 0.22 2.16 4.24
CA ILE A 134 0.25 0.70 4.24
C ILE A 134 -0.21 0.22 5.61
N GLN A 135 -1.03 -0.82 5.61
CA GLN A 135 -1.33 -1.59 6.80
C GLN A 135 -0.77 -3.00 6.67
N VAL A 136 -0.16 -3.48 7.74
CA VAL A 136 0.37 -4.83 7.83
C VAL A 136 -0.24 -5.52 9.03
N ARG A 137 -0.82 -6.70 8.80
CA ARG A 137 -1.31 -7.56 9.88
C ARG A 137 -0.17 -8.43 10.36
N ILE A 138 0.08 -8.40 11.67
CA ILE A 138 1.14 -9.16 12.33
C ILE A 138 0.48 -10.11 13.33
N ALA A 139 0.95 -11.35 13.40
CA ALA A 139 0.59 -12.30 14.44
C ALA A 139 1.81 -12.62 15.31
N THR A 140 1.63 -12.55 16.61
CA THR A 140 2.61 -13.00 17.60
C THR A 140 2.05 -14.20 18.36
N PRO A 141 2.91 -15.04 18.97
CA PRO A 141 2.43 -16.04 19.91
C PRO A 141 1.61 -15.37 21.04
N GLY A 142 0.46 -15.94 21.37
CA GLY A 142 -0.45 -15.48 22.40
C GLY A 142 -0.56 -16.47 23.57
N PRO A 143 -1.38 -16.16 24.59
CA PRO A 143 -1.63 -17.07 25.69
C PRO A 143 -2.32 -18.36 25.22
N GLN A 144 -2.25 -19.43 26.00
CA GLN A 144 -3.01 -20.63 25.68
C GLN A 144 -4.50 -20.38 25.95
N GLU A 145 -5.30 -20.38 24.88
CA GLU A 145 -6.74 -20.19 24.95
C GLU A 145 -7.48 -21.40 24.36
N PHE A 146 -8.62 -21.73 24.96
CA PHE A 146 -9.52 -22.78 24.50
C PHE A 146 -10.26 -22.32 23.24
N CYS A 147 -10.18 -23.11 22.18
CA CYS A 147 -10.98 -22.92 20.97
C CYS A 147 -12.19 -23.85 21.06
N PRO A 148 -13.43 -23.33 21.01
CA PRO A 148 -14.64 -24.16 21.00
C PRO A 148 -14.89 -24.82 19.63
N ASP A 149 -14.28 -24.30 18.56
CA ASP A 149 -14.46 -24.80 17.21
C ASP A 149 -13.55 -26.00 16.91
N THR A 150 -14.02 -26.90 16.05
CA THR A 150 -13.23 -28.05 15.56
C THR A 150 -12.18 -27.64 14.52
N ASP A 151 -12.39 -26.50 13.86
CA ASP A 151 -11.56 -26.03 12.75
C ASP A 151 -10.42 -25.15 13.28
N ILE A 152 -9.32 -25.82 13.65
CA ILE A 152 -8.09 -25.15 14.09
C ILE A 152 -7.25 -24.79 12.86
N SER A 153 -6.93 -23.50 12.71
CA SER A 153 -5.99 -23.03 11.69
C SER A 153 -4.61 -22.85 12.30
N VAL A 154 -3.57 -23.40 11.67
CA VAL A 154 -2.18 -23.24 12.13
C VAL A 154 -1.45 -22.25 11.22
N ILE A 155 -0.83 -21.24 11.81
CA ILE A 155 -0.08 -20.21 11.09
C ILE A 155 1.33 -20.03 11.65
N HIS A 156 2.24 -19.58 10.79
CA HIS A 156 3.54 -19.08 11.22
C HIS A 156 3.38 -17.65 11.79
N PRO A 157 3.87 -17.37 13.01
CA PRO A 157 3.92 -16.00 13.52
C PRO A 157 4.76 -15.09 12.63
N GLY A 158 4.44 -13.80 12.64
CA GLY A 158 5.09 -12.77 11.84
C GLY A 158 4.09 -11.97 11.01
N VAL A 159 4.56 -11.48 9.87
CA VAL A 159 3.73 -10.69 8.94
C VAL A 159 2.82 -11.63 8.15
N LEU A 160 1.51 -11.37 8.21
CA LEU A 160 0.50 -12.19 7.54
C LEU A 160 0.05 -11.59 6.21
N THR A 161 -0.37 -10.31 6.24
CA THR A 161 -0.97 -9.66 5.07
C THR A 161 -0.60 -8.19 4.99
N TRP A 162 -0.62 -7.68 3.76
CA TRP A 162 -0.35 -6.30 3.41
C TRP A 162 -1.59 -5.69 2.79
N ARG A 163 -1.86 -4.43 3.10
CA ARG A 163 -2.96 -3.66 2.52
C ARG A 163 -2.49 -2.25 2.23
N TYR A 164 -2.56 -1.85 0.97
CA TYR A 164 -2.33 -0.47 0.53
C TYR A 164 -3.66 0.29 0.62
N LEU A 165 -3.61 1.49 1.19
CA LEU A 165 -4.76 2.38 1.40
C LEU A 165 -4.59 3.69 0.65
#